data_AF-A0A1J6IGZ5-F1
#
_entry.id   AF-A0A1J6IGZ5-F1
#
_cell.length_a   1.000
_cell.length_b   1.000
_cell.length_c   1.000
_cell.angle_alpha   90.00
_cell.angle_beta   90.00
_cell.angle_gamma   90.00
#
_symmetry.space_group_name_H-M   'P 1'
#
loop_
_entity.id
_entity.type
_entity.pdbx_description
1 polymer ?
#
loop_
_entity_poly.entity_id
_entity_poly.type
_entity_poly.pdbx_seq_one_letter_code
_entity_poly.pdbx_strand_id
1 'polypeptide(L)'
;MKVVVGGGSVFVHGGLLTKHVDYGLENVNEEVRDWMWVRGRVSRDLVKGRNSIVWLRKFSNELAKDCDCSTLEHVLATIPGAKRMIMGHRIQESGINGVCYNQAIRIDVGMSKGCTNGLPEVLEIDRDKGLRILTSNLLYRDVEESCLDAKARDGLGLLLPELGPKQVEVKAQLDD
;
A
#
# COMPACT_ATOMS: atom_id res chain seq x y z
N MET A 1 -10.87 8.24 11.31
CA MET A 1 -10.12 8.43 10.05
C MET A 1 -9.01 9.45 10.28
N LYS A 2 -7.74 9.13 10.03
CA LYS A 2 -6.59 10.04 10.24
C LYS A 2 -5.47 9.67 9.26
N VAL A 3 -4.65 10.65 8.88
CA VAL A 3 -3.35 10.48 8.22
C VAL A 3 -2.25 10.46 9.28
N VAL A 4 -1.37 9.46 9.24
CA VAL A 4 -0.24 9.33 10.16
C VAL A 4 1.04 9.12 9.36
N VAL A 5 2.14 9.76 9.75
CA VAL A 5 3.47 9.57 9.16
C VAL A 5 4.40 8.98 10.20
N GLY A 6 5.07 7.87 9.88
CA GLY A 6 5.99 7.21 10.81
C GLY A 6 6.73 6.03 10.17
N GLY A 7 7.98 5.77 10.57
CA GLY A 7 8.77 4.67 10.01
C GLY A 7 8.99 4.75 8.50
N GLY A 8 9.05 5.98 7.96
CA GLY A 8 9.09 6.25 6.53
C GLY A 8 7.82 5.83 5.76
N SER A 9 6.70 5.67 6.46
CA SER A 9 5.42 5.25 5.87
C SER A 9 4.33 6.27 6.19
N VAL A 10 3.42 6.48 5.25
CA VAL A 10 2.22 7.31 5.41
C VAL A 10 1.01 6.40 5.46
N PHE A 11 0.25 6.42 6.54
CA PHE A 11 -0.95 5.63 6.75
C PHE A 11 -2.17 6.49 6.45
N VAL A 12 -3.04 6.01 5.56
CA VAL A 12 -4.27 6.70 5.13
C VAL A 12 -5.30 5.67 4.66
N HIS A 13 -6.60 5.97 4.68
CA HIS A 13 -7.61 4.98 4.28
C HIS A 13 -7.69 4.77 2.77
N GLY A 14 -7.93 5.82 1.99
CA GLY A 14 -8.00 5.74 0.52
C GLY A 14 -6.68 6.13 -0.14
N GLY A 15 -6.16 7.31 0.17
CA GLY A 15 -4.88 7.80 -0.36
C GLY A 15 -4.73 9.32 -0.25
N LEU A 16 -3.57 9.85 -0.65
CA LEU A 16 -3.30 11.30 -0.65
C LEU A 16 -2.96 11.82 -2.04
N LEU A 17 -3.42 13.03 -2.35
CA LEU A 17 -2.99 13.80 -3.51
C LEU A 17 -2.19 15.00 -3.01
N THR A 18 -1.41 15.64 -3.89
CA THR A 18 -0.58 16.80 -3.53
C THR A 18 -1.40 17.89 -2.83
N LYS A 19 -2.62 18.16 -3.31
CA LYS A 19 -3.55 19.10 -2.68
C LYS A 19 -3.86 18.82 -1.20
N HIS A 20 -3.80 17.56 -0.75
CA HIS A 20 -4.02 17.21 0.65
C HIS A 20 -2.77 17.45 1.49
N VAL A 21 -1.58 17.26 0.90
CA VAL A 21 -0.30 17.53 1.55
C VAL A 21 -0.09 19.04 1.66
N ASP A 22 -0.33 19.78 0.57
CA ASP A 22 -0.25 21.24 0.51
C ASP A 22 -1.20 21.91 1.51
N TYR A 23 -2.37 21.30 1.76
CA TYR A 23 -3.33 21.78 2.76
C TYR A 23 -2.82 21.65 4.21
N GLY A 24 -1.84 20.76 4.45
CA GLY A 24 -1.32 20.43 5.77
C GLY A 24 -2.00 19.21 6.37
N LEU A 25 -1.22 18.17 6.69
CA LEU A 25 -1.75 16.89 7.20
C LEU A 25 -2.38 17.05 8.59
N GLU A 26 -1.89 17.96 9.40
CA GLU A 26 -2.48 18.35 10.68
C GLU A 26 -3.88 18.93 10.46
N ASN A 27 -4.02 19.91 9.56
CA ASN A 27 -5.31 20.51 9.22
C ASN A 27 -6.30 19.46 8.70
N VAL A 28 -5.85 18.57 7.81
CA VAL A 28 -6.65 17.43 7.33
C VAL A 28 -7.18 16.60 8.51
N ASN A 29 -6.31 16.27 9.45
CA ASN A 29 -6.66 15.43 10.59
C ASN A 29 -7.64 16.12 11.55
N GLU A 30 -7.48 17.42 11.77
CA GLU A 30 -8.36 18.22 12.63
C GLU A 30 -9.76 18.32 12.03
N GLU A 31 -9.88 18.66 10.74
CA GLU A 31 -11.18 18.75 10.07
C GLU A 31 -11.92 17.42 10.03
N VAL A 32 -11.21 16.33 9.75
CA VAL A 32 -11.81 15.00 9.69
C VAL A 32 -12.29 14.58 11.08
N ARG A 33 -11.54 14.92 12.15
CA ARG A 33 -11.97 14.70 13.54
C ARG A 33 -13.24 15.49 13.86
N ASP A 34 -13.27 16.77 13.52
CA ASP A 34 -14.39 17.66 13.82
C ASP A 34 -15.65 17.28 13.03
N TRP A 35 -15.47 16.80 11.79
CA TRP A 35 -16.53 16.20 10.99
C TRP A 35 -17.13 14.95 11.64
N MET A 36 -16.30 14.03 12.16
CA MET A 36 -16.78 12.80 12.80
C MET A 36 -17.55 13.08 14.11
N TRP A 37 -17.24 14.16 14.82
CA TRP A 37 -17.87 14.52 16.10
C TRP A 37 -19.20 15.32 15.94
N VAL A 38 -19.67 15.56 14.72
CA VAL A 38 -20.91 16.31 14.42
C VAL A 38 -20.76 17.84 14.66
N ARG A 39 -19.61 18.44 14.31
CA ARG A 39 -19.41 19.91 14.45
C ARG A 39 -19.13 20.70 13.18
N GLY A 40 -19.19 20.12 11.98
CA GLY A 40 -18.87 20.93 10.79
C GLY A 40 -19.31 20.39 9.45
N ARG A 41 -19.47 21.33 8.51
CA ARG A 41 -19.38 21.05 7.08
C ARG A 41 -17.90 20.79 6.79
N VAL A 42 -17.59 19.59 6.33
CA VAL A 42 -16.24 19.28 5.83
C VAL A 42 -16.20 19.43 4.32
N SER A 43 -15.05 19.87 3.81
CA SER A 43 -14.86 19.99 2.37
C SER A 43 -15.18 18.67 1.66
N ARG A 44 -15.92 18.76 0.55
CA ARG A 44 -16.17 17.59 -0.30
C ARG A 44 -14.85 16.98 -0.74
N ASP A 45 -13.85 17.82 -1.05
CA ASP A 45 -12.53 17.38 -1.47
C ASP A 45 -11.76 16.61 -0.40
N LEU A 46 -12.05 16.84 0.89
CA LEU A 46 -11.35 16.16 1.98
C LEU A 46 -11.97 14.82 2.38
N VAL A 47 -13.30 14.65 2.29
CA VAL A 47 -13.95 13.45 2.88
C VAL A 47 -15.05 12.80 2.04
N LYS A 48 -15.70 13.53 1.12
CA LYS A 48 -16.89 13.03 0.42
C LYS A 48 -16.66 12.75 -1.07
N GLY A 49 -15.70 13.42 -1.68
CA GLY A 49 -15.41 13.32 -3.10
C GLY A 49 -14.60 12.09 -3.43
N ARG A 50 -14.68 11.61 -4.67
CA ARG A 50 -13.89 10.46 -5.16
C ARG A 50 -12.38 10.64 -5.00
N ASN A 51 -11.91 11.89 -5.02
CA ASN A 51 -10.49 12.24 -4.85
C ASN A 51 -10.15 12.66 -3.42
N SER A 52 -10.98 12.31 -2.44
CA SER A 52 -10.76 12.62 -1.02
C SER A 52 -9.91 11.56 -0.32
N ILE A 53 -9.40 11.87 0.87
CA ILE A 53 -8.52 10.95 1.62
C ILE A 53 -9.21 9.62 1.98
N VAL A 54 -10.54 9.62 1.99
CA VAL A 54 -11.38 8.47 2.31
C VAL A 54 -11.68 7.63 1.06
N TRP A 55 -12.00 8.27 -0.06
CA TRP A 55 -12.56 7.56 -1.22
C TRP A 55 -11.58 7.40 -2.40
N LEU A 56 -10.37 7.97 -2.30
CA LEU A 56 -9.37 7.86 -3.35
C LEU A 56 -8.99 6.39 -3.58
N ARG A 57 -8.95 5.98 -4.84
CA ARG A 57 -8.59 4.62 -5.28
C ARG A 57 -7.43 4.57 -6.28
N LYS A 58 -6.83 5.72 -6.61
CA LYS A 58 -5.80 5.84 -7.66
C LYS A 58 -4.55 4.98 -7.45
N PHE A 59 -4.24 4.65 -6.19
CA PHE A 59 -3.05 3.87 -5.81
C PHE A 59 -3.40 2.48 -5.25
N SER A 60 -4.70 2.18 -5.20
CA SER A 60 -5.24 0.93 -4.72
C SER A 60 -6.21 0.34 -5.73
N ASN A 61 -6.01 0.59 -7.04
CA ASN A 61 -6.81 -0.05 -8.07
C ASN A 61 -6.64 -1.57 -8.01
N GLU A 62 -7.62 -2.30 -8.54
CA GLU A 62 -7.63 -3.76 -8.50
C GLU A 62 -6.44 -4.32 -9.30
N LEU A 63 -6.32 -3.89 -10.55
CA LEU A 63 -5.18 -4.22 -11.40
C LEU A 63 -4.01 -3.29 -11.07
N ALA A 64 -2.84 -3.88 -10.81
CA ALA A 64 -1.62 -3.13 -10.46
C ALA A 64 -1.21 -2.13 -11.56
N LYS A 65 -1.42 -2.48 -12.84
CA LYS A 65 -1.12 -1.62 -14.00
C LYS A 65 -1.96 -0.34 -14.06
N ASP A 66 -3.11 -0.31 -13.37
CA ASP A 66 -4.01 0.85 -13.35
C ASP A 66 -3.67 1.80 -12.18
N CYS A 67 -2.61 1.52 -11.42
CA CYS A 67 -2.16 2.40 -10.35
C CYS A 67 -1.33 3.57 -10.92
N ASP A 68 -1.66 4.78 -10.49
CA ASP A 68 -1.02 6.02 -10.92
C ASP A 68 0.31 6.23 -10.16
N CYS A 69 1.32 5.43 -10.49
CA CYS A 69 2.61 5.41 -9.77
C CYS A 69 3.36 6.75 -9.85
N SER A 70 3.28 7.47 -10.97
CA SER A 70 3.92 8.79 -11.11
C SER A 70 3.33 9.81 -10.14
N THR A 71 1.99 9.84 -10.00
CA THR A 71 1.35 10.72 -9.03
C THR A 71 1.69 10.31 -7.61
N LEU A 72 1.73 9.00 -7.31
CA LEU A 72 2.10 8.51 -5.98
C LEU A 72 3.52 8.94 -5.59
N GLU A 73 4.48 8.76 -6.49
CA GLU A 73 5.88 9.12 -6.28
C GLU A 73 6.02 10.61 -5.98
N HIS A 74 5.34 11.46 -6.76
CA HIS A 74 5.34 12.91 -6.53
C HIS A 74 4.74 13.25 -5.15
N VAL A 75 3.61 12.66 -4.77
CA VAL A 75 3.01 12.90 -3.45
C VAL A 75 3.96 12.48 -2.32
N LEU A 76 4.60 11.32 -2.42
CA LEU A 76 5.55 10.86 -1.40
C LEU A 76 6.77 11.78 -1.29
N ALA A 77 7.27 12.29 -2.42
CA ALA A 77 8.39 13.23 -2.44
C ALA A 77 8.07 14.56 -1.71
N THR A 78 6.79 14.95 -1.61
CA THR A 78 6.37 16.15 -0.86
C THR A 78 6.25 15.94 0.65
N ILE A 79 6.33 14.69 1.15
CA ILE A 79 6.18 14.37 2.57
C ILE A 79 7.58 14.00 3.13
N PRO A 80 8.17 14.80 4.03
CA PRO A 80 9.50 14.54 4.55
C PRO A 80 9.66 13.13 5.14
N GLY A 81 10.65 12.40 4.64
CA GLY A 81 10.99 11.05 5.09
C GLY A 81 10.04 9.94 4.65
N ALA A 82 8.96 10.25 3.91
CA ALA A 82 8.04 9.25 3.39
C ALA A 82 8.67 8.46 2.24
N LYS A 83 8.57 7.13 2.32
CA LYS A 83 9.04 6.18 1.30
C LYS A 83 7.90 5.39 0.68
N ARG A 84 6.76 5.31 1.37
CA ARG A 84 5.58 4.55 0.94
C ARG A 84 4.28 5.06 1.57
N MET A 85 3.19 4.78 0.90
CA MET A 85 1.83 4.97 1.37
C MET A 85 1.19 3.62 1.64
N ILE A 86 0.60 3.47 2.82
CA ILE A 86 -0.11 2.27 3.27
C ILE A 86 -1.58 2.61 3.32
N MET A 87 -2.40 1.88 2.57
CA MET A 87 -3.82 2.19 2.41
C MET A 87 -4.73 0.98 2.26
N GLY A 88 -6.00 1.18 2.58
CA GLY A 88 -7.05 0.17 2.44
C GLY A 88 -8.10 0.61 1.42
N HIS A 89 -9.37 0.56 1.85
CA HIS A 89 -10.56 1.02 1.13
C HIS A 89 -10.98 0.18 -0.08
N ARG A 90 -10.02 -0.31 -0.87
CA ARG A 90 -10.27 -1.32 -1.91
C ARG A 90 -9.76 -2.68 -1.45
N ILE A 91 -10.69 -3.63 -1.41
CA ILE A 91 -10.42 -5.04 -1.14
C ILE A 91 -9.41 -5.60 -2.14
N GLN A 92 -8.41 -6.29 -1.61
CA GLN A 92 -7.39 -7.05 -2.31
C GLN A 92 -7.69 -8.53 -2.12
N GLU A 93 -8.24 -9.17 -3.15
CA GLU A 93 -8.61 -10.59 -3.08
C GLU A 93 -7.40 -11.51 -2.90
N SER A 94 -6.23 -11.06 -3.38
CA SER A 94 -4.97 -11.78 -3.26
C SER A 94 -4.22 -11.53 -1.95
N GLY A 95 -4.86 -10.93 -0.94
CA GLY A 95 -4.20 -10.53 0.30
C GLY A 95 -3.44 -9.20 0.20
N ILE A 96 -2.74 -8.85 1.29
CA ILE A 96 -1.89 -7.65 1.37
C ILE A 96 -0.82 -7.74 0.29
N ASN A 97 -0.59 -6.64 -0.42
CA ASN A 97 0.42 -6.63 -1.47
C ASN A 97 0.96 -5.22 -1.73
N GLY A 98 2.05 -5.15 -2.50
CA GLY A 98 2.68 -3.91 -2.91
C GLY A 98 2.61 -3.66 -4.43
N VAL A 99 2.44 -2.39 -4.80
CA VAL A 99 2.54 -1.91 -6.19
C VAL A 99 3.46 -0.69 -6.24
N CYS A 100 3.82 -0.24 -7.45
CA CYS A 100 4.72 0.90 -7.66
C CYS A 100 6.05 0.71 -6.89
N TYR A 101 6.73 -0.42 -7.08
CA TYR A 101 7.97 -0.75 -6.36
C TYR A 101 7.84 -0.68 -4.83
N ASN A 102 6.71 -1.17 -4.29
CA ASN A 102 6.36 -1.13 -2.86
C ASN A 102 6.22 0.28 -2.26
N GLN A 103 6.04 1.31 -3.11
CA GLN A 103 5.64 2.63 -2.65
C GLN A 103 4.16 2.72 -2.29
N ALA A 104 3.29 1.85 -2.83
CA ALA A 104 1.91 1.70 -2.38
C ALA A 104 1.70 0.29 -1.83
N ILE A 105 1.34 0.20 -0.55
CA ILE A 105 1.02 -1.05 0.13
C ILE A 105 -0.49 -1.09 0.38
N ARG A 106 -1.17 -2.06 -0.24
CA ARG A 106 -2.62 -2.22 -0.21
C ARG A 106 -2.97 -3.27 0.84
N ILE A 107 -3.61 -2.86 1.94
CA ILE A 107 -3.78 -3.70 3.16
C ILE A 107 -5.22 -4.17 3.43
N ASP A 108 -6.20 -3.76 2.64
CA ASP A 108 -7.59 -4.16 2.85
C ASP A 108 -7.86 -5.52 2.21
N VAL A 109 -7.96 -6.57 3.02
CA VAL A 109 -8.21 -7.95 2.57
C VAL A 109 -9.70 -8.34 2.64
N GLY A 110 -10.60 -7.39 2.92
CA GLY A 110 -12.05 -7.65 2.94
C GLY A 110 -12.52 -8.53 4.11
N MET A 111 -11.90 -8.38 5.29
CA MET A 111 -12.23 -9.17 6.51
C MET A 111 -13.69 -9.07 6.94
N SER A 112 -14.39 -8.00 6.57
CA SER A 112 -15.77 -7.77 6.99
C SER A 112 -16.73 -8.82 6.45
N LYS A 113 -17.67 -9.23 7.32
CA LYS A 113 -18.73 -10.14 6.93
C LYS A 113 -19.61 -9.53 5.84
N GLY A 114 -19.82 -10.26 4.74
CA GLY A 114 -20.63 -9.79 3.61
C GLY A 114 -19.88 -8.95 2.57
N CYS A 115 -18.57 -8.76 2.73
CA CYS A 115 -17.67 -8.34 1.65
C CYS A 115 -17.09 -9.59 0.98
N THR A 116 -15.95 -10.08 1.47
CA THR A 116 -15.34 -11.35 1.03
C THR A 116 -15.22 -12.37 2.15
N ASN A 117 -15.45 -11.96 3.41
CA ASN A 117 -15.08 -12.75 4.60
C ASN A 117 -13.60 -13.17 4.56
N GLY A 118 -12.73 -12.29 4.05
CA GLY A 118 -11.31 -12.58 3.86
C GLY A 118 -10.62 -12.95 5.18
N LEU A 119 -9.61 -13.83 5.10
CA LEU A 119 -8.78 -14.16 6.25
C LEU A 119 -7.98 -12.93 6.70
N PRO A 120 -7.83 -12.67 8.01
CA PRO A 120 -7.02 -11.57 8.49
C PRO A 120 -5.55 -11.72 8.10
N GLU A 121 -4.93 -10.62 7.69
CA GLU A 121 -3.49 -10.51 7.44
C GLU A 121 -2.93 -9.29 8.16
N VAL A 122 -1.65 -9.36 8.52
CA VAL A 122 -0.95 -8.30 9.24
C VAL A 122 0.26 -7.84 8.45
N LEU A 123 0.34 -6.54 8.17
CA LEU A 123 1.57 -5.93 7.69
C LEU A 123 2.44 -5.56 8.89
N GLU A 124 3.52 -6.30 9.08
CA GLU A 124 4.57 -5.98 10.05
C GLU A 124 5.57 -5.00 9.43
N ILE A 125 5.90 -3.95 10.19
CA ILE A 125 6.87 -2.93 9.79
C ILE A 125 7.94 -2.88 10.87
N ASP A 126 9.09 -3.44 10.55
CA ASP A 126 10.25 -3.47 11.42
C ASP A 126 11.34 -2.55 10.88
N ARG A 127 12.06 -1.89 11.78
CA ARG A 127 13.11 -0.92 11.41
C ARG A 127 14.28 -1.59 10.69
N ASP A 128 14.62 -2.80 11.09
CA ASP A 128 15.82 -3.51 10.64
C ASP A 128 15.48 -4.60 9.61
N LYS A 129 14.32 -5.26 9.78
CA LYS A 129 13.86 -6.36 8.92
C LYS A 129 12.98 -5.91 7.77
N GLY A 130 12.51 -4.65 7.76
CA GLY A 130 11.67 -4.11 6.70
C GLY A 130 10.20 -4.52 6.81
N LEU A 131 9.55 -4.76 5.67
CA LEU A 131 8.14 -5.12 5.59
C LEU A 131 7.98 -6.64 5.51
N ARG A 132 7.05 -7.19 6.29
CA ARG A 132 6.64 -8.60 6.21
C ARG A 132 5.14 -8.72 6.34
N ILE A 133 4.55 -9.68 5.65
CA ILE A 133 3.13 -10.01 5.77
C ILE A 133 3.02 -11.27 6.63
N LEU A 134 2.21 -11.21 7.68
CA LEU A 134 1.87 -12.36 8.51
C LEU A 134 0.45 -12.79 8.14
N THR A 135 0.31 -14.01 7.63
CA THR A 135 -0.98 -14.56 7.18
C THR A 135 -1.16 -15.98 7.68
N SER A 136 -2.39 -16.33 8.04
CA SER A 136 -2.79 -17.71 8.34
C SER A 136 -3.25 -18.46 7.08
N ASN A 137 -3.27 -17.79 5.93
CA ASN A 137 -3.66 -18.39 4.66
C ASN A 137 -2.53 -19.28 4.14
N LEU A 138 -2.74 -20.60 4.20
CA LEU A 138 -1.77 -21.61 3.80
C LEU A 138 -1.35 -21.49 2.33
N LEU A 139 -2.25 -21.02 1.46
CA LEU A 139 -1.98 -20.83 0.03
C LEU A 139 -0.85 -19.81 -0.22
N TYR A 140 -0.61 -18.87 0.71
CA TYR A 140 0.46 -17.88 0.60
C TYR A 140 1.73 -18.26 1.38
N ARG A 141 1.64 -19.18 2.35
CA ARG A 141 2.84 -19.71 3.05
C ARG A 141 3.69 -20.56 2.12
N ASP A 142 3.06 -21.37 1.28
CA ASP A 142 3.77 -22.25 0.34
C ASP A 142 4.45 -21.46 -0.78
N VAL A 143 3.95 -20.25 -1.12
CA VAL A 143 4.59 -19.35 -2.09
C VAL A 143 5.84 -18.69 -1.49
N GLU A 144 5.81 -18.32 -0.21
CA GLU A 144 7.00 -17.78 0.46
C GLU A 144 8.08 -18.86 0.65
N GLU A 145 7.70 -20.08 1.08
CA GLU A 145 8.62 -21.22 1.17
C GLU A 145 9.15 -21.63 -0.21
N SER A 146 8.31 -21.72 -1.25
CA SER A 146 8.78 -22.07 -2.60
C SER A 146 9.60 -20.97 -3.28
N CYS A 147 9.38 -19.68 -2.99
CA CYS A 147 10.25 -18.59 -3.46
C CYS A 147 11.61 -18.58 -2.72
N LEU A 148 11.66 -19.07 -1.49
CA LEU A 148 12.91 -19.26 -0.74
C LEU A 148 13.65 -20.55 -1.19
N ASP A 149 12.92 -21.62 -1.48
CA ASP A 149 13.46 -22.92 -1.90
C ASP A 149 13.86 -22.93 -3.40
N ALA A 150 13.18 -22.13 -4.24
CA ALA A 150 13.56 -21.90 -5.64
C ALA A 150 14.90 -21.14 -5.78
N LYS A 151 15.36 -20.43 -4.74
CA LYS A 151 16.71 -19.87 -4.68
C LYS A 151 17.78 -20.89 -4.28
N ALA A 152 17.40 -22.08 -3.80
CA ALA A 152 18.31 -23.12 -3.34
C ALA A 152 18.52 -24.26 -4.35
N ARG A 153 17.72 -24.35 -5.42
CA ARG A 153 17.78 -25.44 -6.40
C ARG A 153 17.84 -24.91 -7.82
N ASP A 154 19.03 -24.45 -8.19
CA ASP A 154 19.36 -24.31 -9.61
C ASP A 154 19.63 -25.72 -10.17
N GLY A 155 18.72 -26.23 -11.00
CA GLY A 155 18.92 -27.46 -11.77
C GLY A 155 17.79 -28.48 -11.72
N LEU A 156 16.67 -28.23 -12.39
CA LEU A 156 16.06 -29.11 -13.42
C LEU A 156 14.75 -28.47 -13.91
N GLY A 157 14.56 -28.43 -15.23
CA GLY A 157 13.43 -27.75 -15.86
C GLY A 157 12.08 -28.41 -15.63
N LEU A 158 11.06 -27.58 -15.40
CA LEU A 158 9.66 -27.87 -15.68
C LEU A 158 8.94 -26.59 -16.11
N LEU A 159 8.31 -26.66 -17.27
CA LEU A 159 7.55 -25.62 -17.95
C LEU A 159 6.24 -25.32 -17.23
N LEU A 160 6.04 -24.08 -16.78
CA LEU A 160 4.73 -23.46 -16.52
C LEU A 160 4.81 -21.94 -16.86
N PRO A 161 3.69 -21.31 -17.29
CA PRO A 161 3.73 -20.16 -18.19
C PRO A 161 4.00 -18.80 -17.51
N GLU A 162 4.69 -17.96 -18.28
CA GLU A 162 5.00 -16.54 -18.07
C GLU A 162 3.85 -15.72 -17.45
N LEU A 163 4.00 -15.31 -16.18
CA LEU A 163 3.35 -14.12 -15.59
C LEU A 163 4.03 -13.79 -14.24
N GLY A 164 5.21 -13.17 -14.31
CA GLY A 164 5.89 -12.60 -13.14
C GLY A 164 6.83 -11.47 -13.58
N PRO A 165 6.86 -10.32 -12.90
CA PRO A 165 7.76 -9.23 -13.26
C PRO A 165 9.22 -9.65 -13.04
N LYS A 166 10.01 -9.61 -14.11
CA LYS A 166 11.46 -9.81 -14.09
C LYS A 166 12.11 -8.82 -13.12
N GLN A 167 12.78 -9.32 -12.09
CA GLN A 167 13.70 -8.52 -11.30
C GLN A 167 14.98 -8.31 -12.12
N VAL A 168 15.31 -7.05 -12.40
CA VAL A 168 16.59 -6.64 -12.98
C VAL A 168 17.49 -6.21 -11.83
N GLU A 169 18.59 -6.94 -11.65
CA GLU A 169 19.63 -6.63 -10.69
C GLU A 169 20.58 -5.57 -11.31
N VAL A 170 20.71 -4.40 -10.69
CA VAL A 170 21.66 -3.37 -11.13
C VAL A 170 22.87 -3.41 -10.19
N LYS A 171 24.03 -3.77 -10.75
CA LYS A 171 25.33 -3.67 -10.07
C LYS A 171 25.65 -2.20 -9.81
N ALA A 172 25.94 -1.87 -8.56
CA ALA A 172 26.59 -0.61 -8.23
C ALA A 172 28.06 -0.67 -8.70
N GLN A 173 28.44 0.24 -9.59
CA GLN A 173 29.85 0.58 -9.78
C GLN A 173 30.29 1.45 -8.60
N LEU A 174 31.35 1.02 -7.95
CA LEU A 174 32.20 1.84 -7.09
C LEU A 174 33.07 2.67 -8.02
N ASP A 175 32.97 3.99 -7.93
CA ASP A 175 33.94 4.90 -8.53
C ASP A 175 34.96 5.30 -7.45
N ASP A 176 36.24 5.11 -7.78
CA ASP A 176 37.42 5.61 -7.07
C ASP A 176 37.56 7.15 -7.18
#